data_AF-A0A971N3X2-F1
#
_entry.id   AF-A0A971N3X2-F1
#
_cell.length_a   1.000
_cell.length_b   1.000
_cell.length_c   1.000
_cell.angle_alpha   90.00
_cell.angle_beta   90.00
_cell.angle_gamma   90.00
#
_symmetry.space_group_name_H-M   'P 1'
#
loop_
_entity.id
_entity.type
_entity.pdbx_description
1 polymer ?
#
loop_
_entity_poly.entity_id
_entity_poly.type
_entity_poly.pdbx_seq_one_letter_code
_entity_poly.pdbx_strand_id
1 'polypeptide(L)'
;MTTMETSPFERLQAVSDDFEIWWDSSPLVYAAWREKYLQTIPEAKREKFAGWLERLYNEKNPEKSVFRGVTTNPRLTRETLDWIPEGCKPWIKELK
;
A
#
# COMPACT_ATOMS: atom_id res chain seq x y z
N MET A 1 -23.04 6.12 -11.31
CA MET A 1 -21.68 5.95 -10.78
C MET A 1 -21.27 7.25 -10.11
N THR A 2 -21.18 7.28 -8.79
CA THR A 2 -20.66 8.43 -8.07
C THR A 2 -19.17 8.52 -8.37
N THR A 3 -18.71 9.60 -9.00
CA THR A 3 -17.28 9.82 -9.25
C THR A 3 -16.58 9.90 -7.90
N MET A 4 -15.74 8.91 -7.57
CA MET A 4 -14.96 8.97 -6.33
C MET A 4 -14.04 10.20 -6.36
N GLU A 5 -14.06 10.97 -5.29
CA GLU A 5 -13.17 12.11 -5.08
C GLU A 5 -11.70 11.66 -5.22
N THR A 6 -10.87 12.50 -5.88
CA THR A 6 -9.43 12.26 -5.97
C THR A 6 -8.76 12.40 -4.61
N SER A 7 -7.84 11.50 -4.32
CA SER A 7 -7.10 11.50 -3.07
C SER A 7 -6.06 12.64 -3.02
N PRO A 8 -5.60 13.04 -1.82
CA PRO A 8 -4.50 13.98 -1.69
C PRO A 8 -3.23 13.56 -2.46
N PHE A 9 -2.94 12.25 -2.53
CA PHE A 9 -1.78 11.72 -3.26
C PHE A 9 -1.94 11.82 -4.77
N GLU A 10 -3.13 11.50 -5.30
CA GLU A 10 -3.43 11.68 -6.73
C GLU A 10 -3.32 13.16 -7.13
N ARG A 11 -3.83 14.07 -6.29
CA ARG A 11 -3.70 15.52 -6.53
C ARG A 11 -2.24 15.98 -6.47
N LEU A 12 -1.45 15.44 -5.54
CA LEU A 12 -0.03 15.78 -5.42
C LEU A 12 0.77 15.29 -6.62
N GLN A 13 0.48 14.07 -7.10
CA GLN A 13 1.14 13.53 -8.28
C GLN A 13 0.78 14.27 -9.57
N ALA A 14 -0.42 14.83 -9.67
CA ALA A 14 -0.84 15.64 -10.81
C ALA A 14 -0.17 17.03 -10.88
N VAL A 15 0.66 17.42 -9.92
CA VAL A 15 1.36 18.72 -9.93
C VAL A 15 2.44 18.77 -11.02
N SER A 16 3.08 17.65 -11.34
CA SER A 16 4.13 17.55 -12.35
C SER A 16 4.29 16.11 -12.82
N ASP A 17 4.50 15.91 -14.12
CA ASP A 17 4.77 14.59 -14.70
C ASP A 17 6.11 13.99 -14.21
N ASP A 18 7.03 14.82 -13.72
CA ASP A 18 8.31 14.41 -13.15
C ASP A 18 8.22 14.10 -11.63
N PHE A 19 7.05 14.27 -11.03
CA PHE A 19 6.84 14.02 -9.61
C PHE A 19 6.35 12.59 -9.36
N GLU A 20 7.12 11.84 -8.59
CA GLU A 20 6.79 10.45 -8.26
C GLU A 20 6.54 10.26 -6.76
N ILE A 21 5.52 9.46 -6.44
CA ILE A 21 5.25 8.99 -5.08
C ILE A 21 5.71 7.53 -5.00
N TRP A 22 6.50 7.22 -3.97
CA TRP A 22 7.07 5.89 -3.77
C TRP A 22 6.61 5.32 -2.42
N TRP A 23 6.43 4.00 -2.39
CA TRP A 23 6.11 3.28 -1.16
C TRP A 23 7.39 2.87 -0.44
N ASP A 24 7.60 3.37 0.78
CA ASP A 24 8.80 3.07 1.58
C ASP A 24 8.73 1.75 2.35
N SER A 25 8.25 0.69 1.69
CA SER A 25 8.32 -0.66 2.22
C SER A 25 8.17 -1.71 1.11
N SER A 26 8.28 -2.98 1.50
CA SER A 26 7.96 -4.08 0.60
C SER A 26 6.49 -4.00 0.15
N PRO A 27 6.17 -4.25 -1.14
CA PRO A 27 4.79 -4.34 -1.59
C PRO A 27 4.03 -5.50 -0.94
N LEU A 28 4.74 -6.55 -0.47
CA LEU A 28 4.15 -7.73 0.18
C LEU A 28 3.34 -7.39 1.42
N VAL A 29 3.71 -6.30 2.12
CA VAL A 29 3.07 -5.92 3.38
C VAL A 29 1.95 -4.90 3.19
N TYR A 30 1.74 -4.41 1.95
CA TYR A 30 0.78 -3.34 1.68
C TYR A 30 -0.65 -3.74 2.02
N ALA A 31 -1.08 -4.95 1.65
CA ALA A 31 -2.44 -5.43 1.94
C ALA A 31 -2.72 -5.48 3.45
N ALA A 32 -1.81 -6.09 4.21
CA ALA A 32 -1.91 -6.17 5.67
C ALA A 32 -1.85 -4.77 6.33
N TRP A 33 -1.00 -3.87 5.81
CA TRP A 33 -0.94 -2.48 6.27
C TRP A 33 -2.25 -1.74 5.99
N ARG A 34 -2.79 -1.84 4.78
CA ARG A 34 -4.05 -1.20 4.36
C ARG A 34 -5.20 -1.62 5.26
N GLU A 35 -5.34 -2.90 5.56
CA GLU A 35 -6.38 -3.41 6.45
C GLU A 35 -6.26 -2.84 7.85
N LYS A 36 -5.07 -2.87 8.45
CA LYS A 36 -4.80 -2.29 9.78
C LYS A 36 -5.07 -0.79 9.80
N TYR A 37 -4.65 -0.06 8.77
CA TYR A 37 -4.88 1.38 8.68
C TYR A 37 -6.37 1.71 8.55
N LEU A 38 -7.14 0.93 7.76
CA LEU A 38 -8.60 1.15 7.64
C LEU A 38 -9.35 0.95 8.96
N GLN A 39 -8.84 0.13 9.86
CA GLN A 39 -9.40 -0.03 11.21
C GLN A 39 -9.24 1.23 12.06
N THR A 40 -8.23 2.07 11.79
CA THR A 40 -8.04 3.36 12.50
C THR A 40 -8.90 4.48 11.92
N ILE A 41 -9.56 4.26 10.78
CA ILE A 41 -10.42 5.25 10.12
C ILE A 41 -11.85 5.16 10.68
N PRO A 42 -12.51 6.30 10.99
CA PRO A 42 -13.92 6.32 11.36
C PRO A 42 -14.81 5.64 10.31
N GLU A 43 -15.80 4.87 10.75
CA GLU A 43 -16.68 4.07 9.87
C GLU A 43 -17.23 4.86 8.68
N ALA A 44 -17.76 6.07 8.94
CA ALA A 44 -18.34 6.95 7.93
C ALA A 44 -17.37 7.39 6.81
N LYS A 45 -16.05 7.19 6.99
CA LYS A 45 -15.02 7.53 6.00
C LYS A 45 -14.30 6.29 5.46
N ARG A 46 -14.53 5.10 6.02
CA ARG A 46 -13.73 3.91 5.71
C ARG A 46 -13.81 3.52 4.25
N GLU A 47 -15.00 3.58 3.63
CA GLU A 47 -15.17 3.29 2.20
C GLU A 47 -14.38 4.27 1.30
N LYS A 48 -14.46 5.57 1.61
CA LYS A 48 -13.69 6.61 0.89
C LYS A 48 -12.19 6.33 0.95
N PHE A 49 -11.66 6.04 2.14
CA PHE A 49 -10.24 5.71 2.31
C PHE A 49 -9.89 4.38 1.65
N ALA A 50 -10.76 3.36 1.70
CA ALA A 50 -10.50 2.06 1.09
C ALA A 50 -10.30 2.18 -0.43
N GLY A 51 -11.13 2.98 -1.11
CA GLY A 51 -10.97 3.23 -2.54
C GLY A 51 -9.76 4.11 -2.89
N TRP A 52 -9.36 5.03 -2.00
CA TRP A 52 -8.09 5.76 -2.16
C TRP A 52 -6.89 4.83 -2.06
N LEU A 53 -6.83 3.99 -1.02
CA LEU A 53 -5.73 3.05 -0.79
C LEU A 53 -5.66 1.96 -1.87
N GLU A 54 -6.79 1.56 -2.45
CA GLU A 54 -6.80 0.63 -3.59
C GLU A 54 -6.15 1.22 -4.84
N ARG A 55 -6.28 2.53 -5.07
CA ARG A 55 -5.61 3.22 -6.19
C ARG A 55 -4.14 3.54 -5.91
N LEU A 56 -3.76 3.68 -4.64
CA LEU A 56 -2.36 3.88 -4.28
C LEU A 56 -1.47 2.72 -4.73
N TYR A 57 -1.93 1.47 -4.52
CA TYR A 57 -1.25 0.27 -5.01
C TYR A 57 -2.28 -0.77 -5.48
N ASN A 58 -2.28 -1.01 -6.79
CA ASN A 58 -3.09 -2.05 -7.43
C ASN A 58 -2.21 -3.27 -7.72
N GLU A 59 -2.29 -4.28 -6.86
CA GLU A 59 -1.47 -5.50 -6.96
C GLU A 59 -1.63 -6.22 -8.32
N LYS A 60 -2.82 -6.18 -8.92
CA LYS A 60 -3.11 -6.85 -10.19
C LYS A 60 -2.67 -6.04 -11.41
N ASN A 61 -2.59 -4.72 -11.29
CA ASN A 61 -2.21 -3.79 -12.34
C ASN A 61 -1.29 -2.70 -11.76
N PRO A 62 -0.05 -3.04 -11.35
CA PRO A 62 0.82 -2.10 -10.64
C PRO A 62 1.07 -0.80 -11.43
N GLU A 63 1.05 -0.84 -12.76
CA GLU A 63 1.21 0.31 -13.64
C GLU A 63 0.09 1.36 -13.51
N LYS A 64 -1.09 0.93 -13.04
CA LYS A 64 -2.26 1.79 -12.76
C LYS A 64 -2.22 2.38 -11.35
N SER A 65 -1.20 2.07 -10.56
CA SER A 65 -1.01 2.60 -9.22
C SER A 65 -0.57 4.07 -9.26
N VAL A 66 -0.91 4.80 -8.20
CA VAL A 66 -0.32 6.12 -7.92
C VAL A 66 1.17 5.95 -7.57
N PHE A 67 1.52 4.89 -6.82
CA PHE A 67 2.92 4.61 -6.54
C PHE A 67 3.68 4.25 -7.83
N ARG A 68 4.85 4.87 -8.01
CA ARG A 68 5.76 4.65 -9.16
C ARG A 68 6.99 3.81 -8.81
N GLY A 69 7.18 3.53 -7.53
CA GLY A 69 8.24 2.66 -7.06
C GLY A 69 8.03 2.20 -5.63
N VAL A 70 8.89 1.27 -5.22
CA VAL A 70 8.99 0.79 -3.85
C VAL A 70 10.45 0.87 -3.43
N THR A 71 10.69 1.20 -2.16
CA THR A 71 12.02 1.06 -1.55
C THR A 71 11.98 -0.08 -0.54
N THR A 72 13.06 -0.85 -0.48
CA THR A 72 13.23 -1.84 0.59
C THR A 72 14.11 -1.24 1.66
N ASN A 73 13.58 -1.15 2.87
CA ASN A 73 14.29 -0.69 4.05
C ASN A 73 14.43 -1.88 5.02
N PRO A 74 15.62 -2.46 5.22
CA PRO A 74 15.79 -3.67 6.02
C PRO A 74 15.17 -3.61 7.42
N ARG A 75 15.17 -2.43 8.05
CA ARG A 75 14.56 -2.23 9.36
C ARG A 75 13.03 -2.35 9.28
N LEU A 76 12.41 -1.65 8.33
CA LEU A 76 10.95 -1.70 8.12
C LEU A 76 10.50 -3.05 7.59
N THR A 77 11.28 -3.66 6.70
CA THR A 77 11.02 -5.00 6.19
C THR A 77 10.95 -5.99 7.34
N ARG A 78 11.95 -6.02 8.24
CA ARG A 78 11.90 -6.88 9.42
C ARG A 78 10.67 -6.63 10.29
N GLU A 79 10.37 -5.36 10.58
CA GLU A 79 9.23 -4.97 11.44
C GLU A 79 7.86 -5.40 10.86
N THR A 80 7.80 -5.67 9.55
CA THR A 80 6.56 -5.95 8.84
C THR A 80 6.42 -7.42 8.39
N LEU A 81 7.46 -8.25 8.50
CA LEU A 81 7.37 -9.69 8.21
C LEU A 81 6.32 -10.40 9.08
N ASP A 82 6.20 -10.00 10.34
CA ASP A 82 5.20 -10.54 11.28
C ASP A 82 3.75 -10.18 10.90
N TRP A 83 3.55 -9.28 9.94
CA TRP A 83 2.21 -8.92 9.47
C TRP A 83 1.68 -9.91 8.42
N ILE A 84 2.58 -10.70 7.82
CA ILE A 84 2.27 -11.69 6.79
C ILE A 84 2.85 -13.08 7.15
N PRO A 85 2.59 -13.60 8.37
CA PRO A 85 3.24 -14.80 8.86
C PRO A 85 2.95 -16.04 8.00
N GLU A 86 1.76 -16.13 7.40
CA GLU A 86 1.39 -17.24 6.52
C GLU A 86 2.20 -17.26 5.22
N GLY A 87 2.63 -16.08 4.72
CA GLY A 87 3.51 -15.97 3.57
C GLY A 87 4.98 -16.24 3.92
N CYS A 88 5.44 -15.75 5.08
CA CYS A 88 6.86 -15.79 5.42
C CYS A 88 7.31 -17.07 6.15
N LYS A 89 6.49 -17.65 7.03
CA LYS A 89 6.88 -18.83 7.83
C LYS A 89 7.25 -20.06 6.99
N PRO A 90 6.55 -20.38 5.88
CA PRO A 90 6.95 -21.49 5.00
C PRO A 90 8.39 -21.33 4.48
N TRP A 91 8.76 -20.13 4.01
CA TRP A 91 10.11 -19.84 3.49
C TRP A 91 11.20 -19.98 4.55
N ILE A 92 10.91 -19.56 5.79
CA ILE A 92 11.87 -19.65 6.90
C ILE A 92 12.11 -21.12 7.29
N LYS A 93 11.11 -21.98 7.18
CA LYS A 93 11.23 -23.41 7.50
C LYS A 93 12.09 -24.16 6.49
N GLU A 94 12.12 -23.73 5.24
CA GLU A 94 12.96 -24.32 4.18
C GLU A 94 14.47 -24.05 4.37
N LEU A 95 14.83 -23.07 5.20
CA LEU A 95 16.22 -22.67 5.46
C LEU A 95 16.84 -23.34 6.71
N LYS A 96 16.07 -24.19 7.42
CA LYS A 96 16.53 -24.94 8.60
C LYS A 96 16.69 -26.42 8.28
#